data_AF-A0A1W1YIK3-F1
#
_entry.id   AF-A0A1W1YIK3-F1
#
_cell.length_a   1.000
_cell.length_b   1.000
_cell.length_c   1.000
_cell.angle_alpha   90.00
_cell.angle_beta   90.00
_cell.angle_gamma   90.00
#
_symmetry.space_group_name_H-M   'P 1'
#
loop_
_entity.id
_entity.type
_entity.pdbx_description
1 polymer ?
#
loop_
_entity_poly.entity_id
_entity_poly.type
_entity_poly.pdbx_seq_one_letter_code
_entity_poly.pdbx_strand_id
1 'polypeptide(L)'
;MEQMCEEAIIKFLKENSEPLPNQSYGIGYRAAIYLVDGTYLPCIIFRNSKIIVEHAIRRFKDEQTGKSIFKDAKHGYYDTVKTFVTKGNCVNAYDIAKVEKSKYAFPISTLYKIHGEALMSWTGFVAKMKDGKSFTFGTTFLTEFFDMPKGYSVDDIVEIINHSYISKTGEVKSYYADSFNPLGENPVDDNDIYRERPYFECYLDNL
;
A
#
# COMPACT_ATOMS: atom_id res chain seq x y z
N MET A 1 5.44 23.70 -13.07
CA MET A 1 4.05 23.53 -13.55
C MET A 1 3.14 24.36 -12.65
N GLU A 2 1.94 24.74 -13.10
CA GLU A 2 0.99 25.44 -12.23
C GLU A 2 0.37 24.48 -11.21
N GLN A 3 0.07 24.99 -10.02
CA GLN A 3 -0.59 24.24 -8.96
C GLN A 3 -2.02 23.85 -9.40
N MET A 4 -2.40 22.61 -9.13
CA MET A 4 -3.76 22.13 -9.32
C MET A 4 -4.60 22.46 -8.08
N CYS A 5 -5.80 22.99 -8.26
CA CYS A 5 -6.68 23.27 -7.11
C CYS A 5 -7.24 21.96 -6.51
N GLU A 6 -7.57 21.99 -5.22
CA GLU A 6 -8.05 20.82 -4.49
C GLU A 6 -9.33 20.23 -5.09
N GLU A 7 -10.28 21.06 -5.54
CA GLU A 7 -11.53 20.58 -6.14
C GLU A 7 -11.28 19.79 -7.42
N ALA A 8 -10.30 20.23 -8.23
CA ALA A 8 -9.92 19.53 -9.43
C ALA A 8 -9.27 18.17 -9.11
N ILE A 9 -8.44 18.11 -8.06
CA ILE A 9 -7.82 16.87 -7.58
C ILE A 9 -8.91 15.88 -7.16
N ILE A 10 -9.82 16.32 -6.28
CA ILE A 10 -10.93 15.50 -5.79
C ILE A 10 -11.80 14.99 -6.93
N LYS A 11 -12.14 15.86 -7.89
CA LYS A 11 -12.92 15.50 -9.07
C LYS A 11 -12.20 14.41 -9.87
N PHE A 12 -10.92 14.59 -10.16
CA PHE A 12 -10.13 13.59 -10.88
C PHE A 12 -10.15 12.24 -10.16
N LEU A 13 -9.89 12.22 -8.85
CA LEU A 13 -9.85 11.00 -8.06
C LEU A 13 -11.18 10.24 -8.08
N LYS A 14 -12.29 10.94 -7.89
CA LYS A 14 -13.64 10.34 -7.89
C LYS A 14 -14.05 9.80 -9.27
N GLU A 15 -13.59 10.43 -10.34
CA GLU A 15 -13.92 10.02 -11.72
C GLU A 15 -12.99 8.92 -12.26
N ASN A 16 -11.74 8.84 -11.78
CA ASN A 16 -10.69 8.06 -12.44
C ASN A 16 -10.06 6.97 -11.57
N SER A 17 -10.22 7.01 -10.24
CA SER A 17 -9.62 6.06 -9.31
C SER A 17 -10.67 5.29 -8.53
N GLU A 18 -10.41 3.99 -8.32
CA GLU A 18 -11.29 3.16 -7.51
C GLU A 18 -11.15 3.51 -6.01
N PRO A 19 -12.27 3.65 -5.28
CA PRO A 19 -12.23 3.94 -3.84
C PRO A 19 -11.75 2.72 -3.05
N LEU A 20 -10.63 2.84 -2.36
CA LEU A 20 -10.02 1.81 -1.52
C LEU A 20 -10.55 1.93 -0.07
N PRO A 21 -11.51 1.12 0.36
CA PRO A 21 -12.00 1.16 1.72
C PRO A 21 -10.95 0.62 2.69
N ASN A 22 -10.69 1.34 3.78
CA ASN A 22 -9.85 0.87 4.87
C ASN A 22 -10.52 1.19 6.22
N GLN A 23 -10.61 0.19 7.10
CA GLN A 23 -11.27 0.36 8.40
C GLN A 23 -10.54 1.35 9.33
N SER A 24 -9.22 1.45 9.20
CA SER A 24 -8.36 2.27 10.06
C SER A 24 -8.15 3.70 9.52
N TYR A 25 -8.29 3.89 8.21
CA TYR A 25 -7.94 5.13 7.52
C TYR A 25 -9.06 5.71 6.65
N GLY A 26 -10.25 5.09 6.65
CA GLY A 26 -11.36 5.48 5.78
C GLY A 26 -11.14 5.12 4.31
N ILE A 27 -11.90 5.76 3.43
CA ILE A 27 -11.78 5.58 1.98
C ILE A 27 -10.53 6.31 1.49
N GLY A 28 -9.70 5.60 0.71
CA GLY A 28 -8.55 6.17 0.01
C GLY A 28 -8.70 6.11 -1.50
N TYR A 29 -8.01 6.98 -2.23
CA TYR A 29 -7.93 6.96 -3.68
C TYR A 29 -6.48 6.87 -4.12
N ARG A 30 -6.15 5.89 -4.96
CA ARG A 30 -4.78 5.64 -5.40
C ARG A 30 -4.51 6.36 -6.71
N ALA A 31 -3.37 7.04 -6.78
CA ALA A 31 -2.97 7.81 -7.95
C ALA A 31 -1.45 8.04 -7.98
N ALA A 32 -1.00 8.63 -9.09
CA ALA A 32 0.31 9.22 -9.25
C ALA A 32 0.18 10.73 -9.36
N ILE A 33 1.23 11.47 -8.99
CA ILE A 33 1.24 12.93 -9.05
C ILE A 33 2.53 13.46 -9.64
N TYR A 34 2.44 14.66 -10.19
CA TYR A 34 3.59 15.53 -10.40
C TYR A 34 3.49 16.72 -9.45
N LEU A 35 4.59 17.01 -8.77
CA LEU A 35 4.72 18.20 -7.96
C LEU A 35 5.06 19.42 -8.83
N VAL A 36 4.86 20.62 -8.29
CA VAL A 36 5.12 21.90 -8.98
C VAL A 36 6.55 22.03 -9.51
N ASP A 37 7.51 21.42 -8.83
CA ASP A 37 8.94 21.36 -9.18
C ASP A 37 9.27 20.32 -10.27
N GLY A 38 8.29 19.52 -10.71
CA GLY A 38 8.48 18.47 -11.71
C GLY A 38 8.72 17.08 -11.12
N THR A 39 8.88 16.94 -9.80
CA THR A 39 9.06 15.64 -9.15
C THR A 39 7.84 14.75 -9.39
N TYR A 40 8.08 13.53 -9.89
CA TYR A 40 7.04 12.54 -10.12
C TYR A 40 6.97 11.53 -8.97
N LEU A 41 5.80 11.42 -8.34
CA LEU A 41 5.54 10.45 -7.28
C LEU A 41 4.47 9.46 -7.76
N PRO A 42 4.84 8.20 -8.08
CA PRO A 42 3.94 7.27 -8.74
C PRO A 42 2.93 6.58 -7.80
N CYS A 43 3.11 6.69 -6.49
CA CYS A 43 2.39 5.92 -5.50
C CYS A 43 1.89 6.85 -4.38
N ILE A 44 0.69 7.39 -4.57
CA ILE A 44 0.02 8.27 -3.60
C ILE A 44 -1.34 7.68 -3.23
N ILE A 45 -1.67 7.73 -1.93
CA ILE A 45 -3.03 7.51 -1.46
C ILE A 45 -3.60 8.81 -0.93
N PHE A 46 -4.66 9.28 -1.57
CA PHE A 46 -5.43 10.42 -1.12
C PHE A 46 -6.49 9.98 -0.11
N ARG A 47 -6.59 10.66 1.03
CA ARG A 47 -7.55 10.32 2.10
C ARG A 47 -8.15 11.56 2.72
N ASN A 48 -9.33 11.40 3.32
CA ASN A 48 -9.87 12.39 4.23
C ASN A 48 -9.16 12.28 5.59
N SER A 49 -8.78 13.41 6.19
CA SER A 49 -8.05 13.47 7.47
C SER A 49 -8.90 13.02 8.68
N LYS A 50 -10.24 13.00 8.55
CA LYS A 50 -11.17 12.80 9.67
C LYS A 50 -10.86 11.57 10.53
N ILE A 51 -10.73 10.39 9.93
CA ILE A 51 -10.58 9.13 10.69
C ILE A 51 -9.24 9.10 11.45
N ILE A 52 -8.15 9.54 10.82
CA ILE A 52 -6.83 9.54 11.46
C ILE A 52 -6.76 10.58 12.60
N VAL A 53 -7.41 11.73 12.42
CA VAL A 53 -7.54 12.76 13.48
C VAL A 53 -8.37 12.22 14.65
N GLU A 54 -9.51 11.58 14.40
CA GLU A 54 -10.34 10.97 15.45
C GLU A 54 -9.56 9.89 16.21
N HIS A 55 -8.77 9.07 15.51
CA HIS A 55 -7.89 8.07 16.11
C HIS A 55 -6.81 8.70 16.99
N ALA A 56 -6.15 9.76 16.52
CA ALA A 56 -5.14 10.50 17.27
C ALA A 56 -5.74 11.09 18.56
N ILE A 57 -6.89 11.77 18.46
CA ILE A 57 -7.60 12.36 19.62
C ILE A 57 -7.95 11.29 20.65
N ARG A 58 -8.51 10.16 20.21
CA ARG A 58 -8.84 9.05 21.12
C ARG A 58 -7.57 8.55 21.82
N ARG A 59 -6.50 8.31 21.06
CA ARG A 59 -5.26 7.78 21.60
C ARG A 59 -4.61 8.73 22.61
N PHE A 60 -4.60 10.02 22.32
CA PHE A 60 -4.10 11.04 23.25
C PHE A 60 -4.88 11.05 24.56
N LYS A 61 -6.22 10.95 24.50
CA LYS A 61 -7.06 10.85 25.70
C LYS A 61 -6.80 9.58 26.51
N ASP A 62 -6.62 8.44 25.85
CA ASP A 62 -6.35 7.17 26.52
C ASP A 62 -5.00 7.17 27.25
N GLU A 63 -3.96 7.74 26.65
CA GLU A 63 -2.64 7.93 27.29
C GLU A 63 -2.74 8.89 28.48
N GLN A 64 -3.42 10.03 28.31
CA GLN A 64 -3.59 11.03 29.39
C GLN A 64 -4.41 10.51 30.57
N THR A 65 -5.34 9.58 30.34
CA THR A 65 -6.22 9.01 31.38
C THR A 65 -5.71 7.68 31.94
N GLY A 66 -4.52 7.23 31.56
CA GLY A 66 -3.92 5.97 32.03
C GLY A 66 -4.65 4.71 31.58
N LYS A 67 -5.53 4.82 30.57
CA LYS A 67 -6.29 3.70 29.99
C LYS A 67 -5.54 3.01 28.85
N SER A 68 -4.44 3.60 28.39
CA SER A 68 -3.61 3.04 27.35
C SER A 68 -2.90 1.75 27.76
N ILE A 69 -2.64 0.88 26.77
CA ILE A 69 -1.74 -0.27 26.88
C ILE A 69 -0.29 0.11 27.19
N PHE A 70 0.10 1.38 27.00
CA PHE A 70 1.42 1.91 27.32
C PHE A 70 1.43 2.80 28.57
N LYS A 71 0.40 2.70 29.43
CA LYS A 71 0.28 3.50 30.67
C LYS A 71 1.51 3.44 31.58
N ASP A 72 2.24 2.33 31.57
CA ASP A 72 3.44 2.11 32.39
C ASP A 72 4.73 2.56 31.69
N ALA A 73 4.64 3.01 30.44
CA ALA A 73 5.78 3.54 29.70
C ALA A 73 6.11 4.96 30.18
N LYS A 74 7.38 5.17 30.55
CA LYS A 74 7.89 6.45 31.09
C LYS A 74 7.58 7.68 30.24
N HIS A 75 7.42 7.51 28.92
CA HIS A 75 7.15 8.59 27.96
C HIS A 75 5.95 8.28 27.04
N GLY A 76 5.00 7.44 27.46
CA GLY A 76 3.89 6.92 26.61
C GLY A 76 3.10 7.99 25.84
N TYR A 77 2.70 9.07 26.50
CA TYR A 77 2.02 10.19 25.82
C TYR A 77 2.92 10.88 24.79
N TYR A 78 4.17 11.19 25.16
CA TYR A 78 5.12 11.85 24.25
C TYR A 78 5.43 10.98 23.03
N ASP A 79 5.67 9.68 23.22
CA ASP A 79 5.97 8.74 22.13
C ASP A 79 4.76 8.56 21.19
N THR A 80 3.55 8.64 21.75
CA THR A 80 2.30 8.65 20.97
C THR A 80 2.21 9.92 20.13
N VAL A 81 2.37 11.10 20.72
CA VAL A 81 2.36 12.38 19.98
C VAL A 81 3.45 12.37 18.90
N LYS A 82 4.69 12.01 19.26
CA LYS A 82 5.81 11.87 18.32
C LYS A 82 5.43 10.98 17.13
N THR A 83 4.79 9.85 17.38
CA THR A 83 4.35 8.95 16.32
C THR A 83 3.40 9.63 15.34
N PHE A 84 2.38 10.33 15.81
CA PHE A 84 1.41 11.01 14.92
C PHE A 84 1.98 12.23 14.19
N VAL A 85 2.98 12.92 14.75
CA VAL A 85 3.53 14.15 14.15
C VAL A 85 4.79 13.94 13.32
N THR A 86 5.53 12.84 13.54
CA THR A 86 6.80 12.59 12.83
C THR A 86 6.83 11.31 12.01
N LYS A 87 5.87 10.39 12.17
CA LYS A 87 5.81 9.18 11.33
C LYS A 87 4.83 9.40 10.19
N GLY A 88 5.16 8.82 9.04
CA GLY A 88 4.37 8.91 7.83
C GLY A 88 5.14 9.60 6.72
N ASN A 89 4.82 9.22 5.50
CA ASN A 89 5.31 9.85 4.28
C ASN A 89 4.14 10.66 3.74
N CYS A 90 4.14 11.99 3.96
CA CYS A 90 3.03 12.85 3.55
C CYS A 90 3.48 13.86 2.49
N VAL A 91 2.61 14.12 1.52
CA VAL A 91 2.77 15.17 0.52
C VAL A 91 1.69 16.22 0.75
N ASN A 92 2.03 17.50 0.61
CA ASN A 92 1.04 18.57 0.72
C ASN A 92 0.27 18.71 -0.58
N ALA A 93 -1.05 18.90 -0.48
CA ALA A 93 -1.91 19.10 -1.64
C ALA A 93 -1.52 20.34 -2.46
N TYR A 94 -1.03 21.40 -1.80
CA TYR A 94 -0.64 22.64 -2.47
C TYR A 94 0.63 22.52 -3.33
N ASP A 95 1.40 21.45 -3.16
CA ASP A 95 2.59 21.18 -3.98
C ASP A 95 2.24 20.39 -5.26
N ILE A 96 0.98 19.96 -5.42
CA ILE A 96 0.54 19.11 -6.53
C ILE A 96 0.23 19.97 -7.76
N ALA A 97 0.87 19.66 -8.88
CA ALA A 97 0.61 20.28 -10.17
C ALA A 97 -0.27 19.43 -11.10
N LYS A 98 -0.23 18.11 -10.94
CA LYS A 98 -1.02 17.19 -11.77
C LYS A 98 -1.27 15.88 -11.03
N VAL A 99 -2.43 15.29 -11.24
CA VAL A 99 -2.78 13.94 -10.80
C VAL A 99 -3.07 13.05 -12.01
N GLU A 100 -2.62 11.80 -11.97
CA GLU A 100 -2.93 10.78 -12.99
C GLU A 100 -3.11 9.39 -12.37
N LYS A 101 -3.62 8.43 -13.15
CA LYS A 101 -3.76 7.05 -12.68
C LYS A 101 -2.38 6.45 -12.43
N SER A 102 -2.20 5.80 -11.28
CA SER A 102 -0.96 5.07 -11.00
C SER A 102 -0.93 3.76 -11.77
N LYS A 103 0.13 3.53 -12.55
CA LYS A 103 0.39 2.24 -13.22
C LYS A 103 0.73 1.09 -12.27
N TYR A 104 0.98 1.40 -11.00
CA TYR A 104 1.37 0.41 -9.97
C TYR A 104 0.18 0.05 -9.07
N ALA A 105 -0.94 0.76 -9.16
CA ALA A 105 -2.12 0.51 -8.34
C ALA A 105 -2.90 -0.67 -8.91
N PHE A 106 -2.90 -1.80 -8.19
CA PHE A 106 -3.68 -2.97 -8.58
C PHE A 106 -5.19 -2.67 -8.50
N PRO A 107 -6.03 -3.12 -9.45
CA PRO A 107 -7.48 -3.02 -9.29
C PRO A 107 -7.94 -3.63 -7.96
N ILE A 108 -8.97 -3.06 -7.33
CA ILE A 108 -9.49 -3.55 -6.04
C ILE A 108 -9.94 -5.00 -6.15
N SER A 109 -10.52 -5.37 -7.28
CA SER A 109 -10.91 -6.75 -7.58
C SER A 109 -9.73 -7.73 -7.59
N THR A 110 -8.52 -7.26 -7.93
CA THR A 110 -7.29 -8.03 -7.83
C THR A 110 -6.77 -8.07 -6.40
N LEU A 111 -6.78 -6.93 -5.69
CA LEU A 111 -6.36 -6.86 -4.29
C LEU A 111 -7.16 -7.80 -3.39
N TYR A 112 -8.48 -7.88 -3.56
CA TYR A 112 -9.33 -8.78 -2.78
C TYR A 112 -9.11 -10.27 -3.08
N LYS A 113 -8.38 -10.61 -4.13
CA LYS A 113 -7.96 -11.98 -4.39
C LYS A 113 -6.64 -12.33 -3.69
N ILE A 114 -5.90 -11.35 -3.17
CA ILE A 114 -4.65 -11.59 -2.44
C ILE A 114 -5.00 -11.98 -1.01
N HIS A 115 -4.59 -13.18 -0.61
CA HIS A 115 -4.80 -13.69 0.74
C HIS A 115 -3.52 -13.57 1.55
N GLY A 116 -3.66 -13.09 2.78
CA GLY A 116 -2.53 -12.83 3.67
C GLY A 116 -1.77 -14.09 4.10
N GLU A 117 -0.53 -13.85 4.53
CA GLU A 117 0.40 -14.75 5.25
C GLU A 117 0.60 -16.15 4.64
N ALA A 118 1.55 -16.23 3.72
CA ALA A 118 2.16 -17.49 3.27
C ALA A 118 3.22 -18.00 4.26
N LEU A 119 4.00 -17.09 4.85
CA LEU A 119 4.94 -17.34 5.94
C LEU A 119 4.81 -16.20 6.97
N MET A 120 5.47 -16.31 8.14
CA MET A 120 5.42 -15.24 9.15
C MET A 120 5.85 -13.90 8.55
N SER A 121 4.96 -12.90 8.60
CA SER A 121 5.19 -11.57 8.03
C SER A 121 5.49 -11.54 6.52
N TRP A 122 5.04 -12.57 5.78
CA TRP A 122 5.24 -12.68 4.33
C TRP A 122 3.96 -13.11 3.62
N THR A 123 3.50 -12.30 2.67
CA THR A 123 2.42 -12.65 1.74
C THR A 123 3.02 -12.83 0.36
N GLY A 124 3.07 -14.07 -0.13
CA GLY A 124 3.57 -14.43 -1.44
C GLY A 124 2.47 -15.01 -2.34
N PHE A 125 2.44 -14.59 -3.60
CA PHE A 125 1.48 -15.08 -4.59
C PHE A 125 2.07 -15.05 -5.99
N VAL A 126 1.52 -15.86 -6.89
CA VAL A 126 1.84 -15.82 -8.32
C VAL A 126 0.72 -15.12 -9.05
N ALA A 127 1.05 -14.16 -9.91
CA ALA A 127 0.11 -13.56 -10.84
C ALA A 127 0.31 -14.14 -12.23
N LYS A 128 -0.75 -14.70 -12.81
CA LYS A 128 -0.78 -15.15 -14.20
C LYS A 128 -1.30 -14.04 -15.10
N MET A 129 -0.61 -13.81 -16.19
CA MET A 129 -0.89 -12.78 -17.16
C MET A 129 -1.74 -13.32 -18.33
N LYS A 130 -2.36 -12.43 -19.11
CA LYS A 130 -3.18 -12.78 -20.30
C LYS A 130 -2.44 -13.63 -21.33
N ASP A 131 -1.12 -13.46 -21.46
CA ASP A 131 -0.28 -14.24 -22.38
C ASP A 131 0.14 -15.62 -21.83
N GLY A 132 -0.35 -15.97 -20.63
CA GLY A 132 -0.05 -17.22 -19.95
C GLY A 132 1.25 -17.21 -19.14
N LYS A 133 2.05 -16.14 -19.19
CA LYS A 133 3.23 -16.03 -18.31
C LYS A 133 2.81 -15.78 -16.88
N SER A 134 3.65 -16.21 -15.96
CA SER A 134 3.43 -16.07 -14.53
C SER A 134 4.62 -15.35 -13.90
N PHE A 135 4.36 -14.58 -12.85
CA PHE A 135 5.40 -13.89 -12.09
C PHE A 135 5.14 -14.02 -10.59
N THR A 136 6.21 -14.18 -9.81
CA THR A 136 6.14 -14.20 -8.34
C THR A 136 6.05 -12.78 -7.81
N PHE A 137 5.08 -12.54 -6.94
CA PHE A 137 4.91 -11.30 -6.20
C PHE A 137 4.99 -11.58 -4.70
N GLY A 138 5.38 -10.55 -3.95
CA GLY A 138 5.57 -10.70 -2.53
C GLY A 138 5.51 -9.37 -1.79
N THR A 139 4.98 -9.40 -0.58
CA THR A 139 4.94 -8.26 0.32
C THR A 139 5.03 -8.66 1.77
N THR A 140 5.61 -7.78 2.56
CA THR A 140 5.63 -7.93 4.01
C THR A 140 4.37 -7.35 4.64
N PHE A 141 3.90 -6.18 4.18
CA PHE A 141 2.77 -5.47 4.82
C PHE A 141 1.97 -4.52 3.90
N LEU A 142 2.47 -4.15 2.71
CA LEU A 142 1.82 -3.17 1.84
C LEU A 142 1.28 -3.84 0.57
N THR A 143 0.04 -3.57 0.21
CA THR A 143 -0.61 -4.22 -0.94
C THR A 143 -1.11 -3.22 -1.98
N GLU A 144 -1.05 -1.93 -1.69
CA GLU A 144 -1.72 -0.91 -2.48
C GLU A 144 -1.06 -0.66 -3.83
N PHE A 145 0.26 -0.85 -3.89
CA PHE A 145 1.09 -0.68 -5.08
C PHE A 145 2.15 -1.79 -5.16
N PHE A 146 2.32 -2.35 -6.35
CA PHE A 146 3.39 -3.32 -6.63
C PHE A 146 4.18 -2.91 -7.86
N ASP A 147 5.47 -3.22 -7.89
CA ASP A 147 6.25 -3.19 -9.12
C ASP A 147 5.71 -4.21 -10.13
N MET A 148 5.88 -3.91 -11.42
CA MET A 148 5.38 -4.76 -12.50
C MET A 148 6.53 -5.23 -13.40
N PRO A 149 6.44 -6.46 -13.94
CA PRO A 149 7.35 -6.93 -14.97
C PRO A 149 7.39 -5.97 -16.16
N LYS A 150 8.57 -5.81 -16.76
CA LYS A 150 8.75 -4.90 -17.90
C LYS A 150 7.81 -5.27 -19.05
N GLY A 151 7.00 -4.31 -19.49
CA GLY A 151 6.04 -4.50 -20.57
C GLY A 151 4.67 -5.02 -20.12
N TYR A 152 4.47 -5.26 -18.83
CA TYR A 152 3.19 -5.66 -18.26
C TYR A 152 2.52 -4.52 -17.50
N SER A 153 1.20 -4.55 -17.48
CA SER A 153 0.35 -3.68 -16.68
C SER A 153 -0.47 -4.51 -15.69
N VAL A 154 -1.00 -3.85 -14.67
CA VAL A 154 -1.89 -4.48 -13.69
C VAL A 154 -3.15 -5.07 -14.33
N ASP A 155 -3.59 -4.51 -15.46
CA ASP A 155 -4.75 -4.96 -16.21
C ASP A 155 -4.49 -6.25 -16.99
N ASP A 156 -3.24 -6.71 -17.07
CA ASP A 156 -2.86 -7.96 -17.72
C ASP A 156 -2.97 -9.18 -16.80
N ILE A 157 -3.19 -8.96 -15.49
CA ILE A 157 -3.37 -10.03 -14.52
C ILE A 157 -4.76 -10.67 -14.73
N VAL A 158 -4.78 -11.97 -14.97
CA VAL A 158 -6.03 -12.75 -15.12
C VAL A 158 -6.32 -13.62 -13.90
N GLU A 159 -5.30 -14.04 -13.16
CA GLU A 159 -5.42 -14.97 -12.04
C GLU A 159 -4.36 -14.67 -10.98
N ILE A 160 -4.76 -14.81 -9.72
CA ILE A 160 -3.88 -14.76 -8.55
C ILE A 160 -3.88 -16.15 -7.91
N ILE A 161 -2.71 -16.75 -7.79
CA ILE A 161 -2.50 -18.04 -7.11
C ILE A 161 -1.83 -17.71 -5.78
N ASN A 162 -2.63 -17.69 -4.71
CA ASN A 162 -2.14 -17.35 -3.38
C ASN A 162 -1.19 -18.41 -2.82
N HIS A 163 -0.36 -17.97 -1.87
CA HIS A 163 0.54 -18.84 -1.10
C HIS A 163 1.44 -19.68 -2.02
N SER A 164 1.87 -19.08 -3.13
CA SER A 164 2.64 -19.75 -4.17
C SER A 164 3.77 -18.88 -4.72
N TYR A 165 4.73 -19.54 -5.36
CA TYR A 165 5.88 -18.93 -6.02
C TYR A 165 6.31 -19.73 -7.25
N ILE A 166 7.12 -19.14 -8.12
CA ILE A 166 7.75 -19.82 -9.26
C ILE A 166 9.12 -20.35 -8.85
N SER A 167 9.30 -21.67 -8.94
CA SER A 167 10.58 -22.33 -8.65
C SER A 167 11.64 -22.00 -9.71
N LYS A 168 12.91 -22.35 -9.42
CA LYS A 168 14.01 -22.29 -10.40
C LYS A 168 13.77 -23.16 -11.65
N THR A 169 12.89 -24.17 -11.56
CA THR A 169 12.48 -25.02 -12.69
C THR A 169 11.34 -24.39 -13.52
N GLY A 170 10.80 -23.25 -13.09
CA GLY A 170 9.67 -22.57 -13.74
C GLY A 170 8.30 -23.09 -13.32
N GLU A 171 8.24 -23.98 -12.32
CA GLU A 171 6.99 -24.58 -11.84
C GLU A 171 6.38 -23.73 -10.72
N VAL A 172 5.06 -23.61 -10.71
CA VAL A 172 4.35 -22.97 -9.59
C VAL A 172 4.33 -23.94 -8.40
N LYS A 173 4.90 -23.53 -7.28
CA LYS A 173 4.96 -24.29 -6.03
C LYS A 173 4.26 -23.54 -4.91
N SER A 174 3.76 -24.28 -3.91
CA SER A 174 3.15 -23.68 -2.72
C SER A 174 4.17 -23.49 -1.61
N TYR A 175 4.12 -22.32 -0.96
CA TYR A 175 4.89 -22.06 0.26
C TYR A 175 4.56 -23.06 1.38
N TYR A 176 3.35 -23.60 1.44
CA TYR A 176 2.94 -24.58 2.46
C TYR A 176 3.39 -26.02 2.16
N ALA A 177 3.68 -26.35 0.90
CA ALA A 177 4.25 -27.65 0.57
C ALA A 177 5.73 -27.75 0.98
N ASP A 178 6.42 -26.60 0.95
CA ASP A 178 7.84 -26.47 1.30
C ASP A 178 8.07 -25.95 2.73
N SER A 179 7.00 -25.71 3.52
CA SER A 179 7.06 -25.15 4.88
C SER A 179 7.67 -26.09 5.94
N PHE A 180 8.25 -27.21 5.52
CA PHE A 180 9.13 -28.04 6.34
C PHE A 180 10.58 -27.53 6.37
N ASN A 181 10.88 -26.33 5.86
CA ASN A 181 12.19 -25.71 6.05
C ASN A 181 12.29 -25.11 7.48
N PRO A 182 13.01 -25.75 8.42
CA PRO A 182 13.06 -25.35 9.83
C PRO A 182 13.78 -24.00 10.06
N LEU A 183 14.34 -23.40 9.01
CA LEU A 183 15.08 -22.14 9.05
C LEU A 183 14.26 -20.91 8.58
N GLY A 184 13.05 -21.10 8.05
CA GLY A 184 12.18 -19.98 7.64
C GLY A 184 12.67 -19.18 6.42
N GLU A 185 13.64 -19.71 5.66
CA GLU A 185 14.19 -19.04 4.48
C GLU A 185 13.20 -19.05 3.31
N ASN A 186 13.03 -17.90 2.66
CA ASN A 186 12.21 -17.77 1.46
C ASN A 186 12.82 -18.61 0.33
N PRO A 187 12.09 -19.58 -0.27
CA PRO A 187 12.62 -20.43 -1.35
C PRO A 187 12.90 -19.68 -2.67
N VAL A 188 12.54 -18.40 -2.76
CA VAL A 188 12.70 -17.55 -3.94
C VAL A 188 13.80 -16.52 -3.66
N ASP A 189 14.66 -16.28 -4.64
CA ASP A 189 15.60 -15.16 -4.61
C ASP A 189 14.80 -13.85 -4.63
N ASP A 190 15.12 -12.90 -3.76
CA ASP A 190 14.43 -11.61 -3.70
C ASP A 190 14.45 -10.86 -5.04
N ASN A 191 15.46 -11.10 -5.89
CA ASN A 191 15.53 -10.49 -7.22
C ASN A 191 14.48 -11.02 -8.21
N ASP A 192 13.89 -12.18 -7.93
CA ASP A 192 12.86 -12.83 -8.76
C ASP A 192 11.43 -12.52 -8.26
N ILE A 193 11.30 -11.65 -7.26
CA ILE A 193 10.03 -11.28 -6.64
C ILE A 193 9.69 -9.83 -6.97
N TYR A 194 8.51 -9.61 -7.56
CA TYR A 194 7.96 -8.26 -7.70
C TYR A 194 7.37 -7.79 -6.37
N ARG A 195 7.97 -6.72 -5.83
CA ARG A 195 7.70 -6.22 -4.48
C ARG A 195 6.69 -5.09 -4.45
N GLU A 196 6.14 -4.89 -3.27
CA GLU A 196 5.38 -3.70 -2.92
C GLU A 196 6.20 -2.41 -3.14
N ARG A 197 5.54 -1.32 -3.55
CA ARG A 197 6.19 0.00 -3.64
C ARG A 197 5.81 0.85 -2.44
N PRO A 198 6.76 1.59 -1.84
CA PRO A 198 6.42 2.57 -0.83
C PRO A 198 5.54 3.66 -1.45
N TYR A 199 4.65 4.21 -0.63
CA TYR A 199 3.75 5.27 -1.04
C TYR A 199 3.77 6.43 -0.04
N PHE A 200 3.24 7.56 -0.50
CA PHE A 200 2.94 8.71 0.34
C PHE A 200 1.43 8.86 0.50
N GLU A 201 1.02 9.51 1.57
CA GLU A 201 -0.35 9.95 1.77
C GLU A 201 -0.49 11.44 1.45
N CYS A 202 -1.66 11.82 0.94
CA CYS A 202 -2.06 13.22 0.79
C CYS A 202 -3.45 13.37 1.39
N TYR A 203 -3.58 14.23 2.39
CA TYR A 203 -4.86 14.45 3.06
C TYR A 203 -5.61 15.61 2.41
N LEU A 204 -6.88 15.38 2.08
CA LEU A 204 -7.79 16.35 1.49
C LEU A 204 -9.08 16.37 2.32
N ASP A 205 -9.39 17.50 2.95
CA ASP A 205 -10.49 17.56 3.94
C ASP A 205 -11.88 17.41 3.30
N ASN A 206 -12.02 17.75 2.01
CA ASN A 206 -13.28 17.67 1.26
C ASN A 206 -13.42 16.42 0.38
N LEU A 207 -12.48 15.47 0.49
CA LEU A 207 -12.53 14.21 -0.25
C LEU A 207 -13.65 13.30 0.28
#